data_AF-A0A2R9BQ03-F1
#
_entry.id   AF-A0A2R9BQ03-F1
#
_cell.length_a   1.000
_cell.length_b   1.000
_cell.length_c   1.000
_cell.angle_alpha   90.00
_cell.angle_beta   90.00
_cell.angle_gamma   90.00
#
_symmetry.space_group_name_H-M   'P 1'
#
loop_
_entity.id
_entity.type
_entity.pdbx_description
1 polymer ?
#
loop_
_entity_poly.entity_id
_entity_poly.type
_entity_poly.pdbx_seq_one_letter_code
_entity_poly.pdbx_strand_id
1 'polypeptide(L)'
;MTEWETAPAVVETPDTKLFGKWTTNDDVQISDISLQDSIAVKEKYAKYLPHNAGPYAAKRFCKAQCPIVESLTNSMIMHGHNNSKKLMTVRIIKYAFHCIHLLTGENPHLQVLAVDVSPLHHGSSNSFAIKKKDELACVAKSNR
;
A
#
# COMPACT_ATOMS: atom_id res chain seq x y z
N MET A 1 -19.34 -45.24 6.89
CA MET A 1 -20.47 -44.52 6.26
C MET A 1 -20.82 -43.41 7.23
N THR A 2 -20.61 -42.13 6.98
CA THR A 2 -20.08 -41.36 5.84
C THR A 2 -19.85 -39.96 6.41
N GLU A 3 -18.87 -39.25 5.86
CA GLU A 3 -18.44 -37.92 6.26
C GLU A 3 -19.59 -36.89 6.32
N TRP A 4 -19.45 -35.93 7.24
CA TRP A 4 -19.85 -34.56 6.97
C TRP A 4 -18.71 -33.64 7.44
N GLU A 5 -17.71 -33.46 6.60
CA GLU A 5 -16.93 -32.23 6.64
C GLU A 5 -17.84 -31.12 6.13
N THR A 6 -18.37 -30.29 7.03
CA THR A 6 -18.91 -29.00 6.61
C THR A 6 -17.73 -28.16 6.14
N ALA A 7 -17.59 -28.05 4.82
CA ALA A 7 -16.75 -27.05 4.19
C ALA A 7 -17.10 -25.67 4.76
N PRO A 8 -16.12 -24.83 5.16
CA PRO A 8 -16.43 -23.48 5.56
C PRO A 8 -17.05 -22.76 4.35
N ALA A 9 -18.28 -22.28 4.52
CA ALA A 9 -18.95 -21.46 3.52
C ALA A 9 -17.99 -20.33 3.12
N VAL A 10 -17.62 -20.30 1.84
CA VAL A 10 -16.90 -19.18 1.24
C VAL A 10 -17.87 -18.01 1.30
N VAL A 11 -17.76 -17.21 2.35
CA VAL A 11 -18.40 -15.90 2.40
C VAL A 11 -17.68 -15.10 1.34
N GLU A 12 -18.29 -14.99 0.16
CA GLU A 12 -17.95 -13.99 -0.85
C GLU A 12 -17.88 -12.65 -0.12
N THR A 13 -16.66 -12.20 0.20
CA THR A 13 -16.53 -10.92 0.85
C THR A 13 -16.92 -9.87 -0.19
N PRO A 14 -17.73 -8.86 0.19
CA PRO A 14 -18.13 -7.86 -0.77
C PRO A 14 -16.87 -7.21 -1.35
N ASP A 15 -16.77 -7.22 -2.68
CA ASP A 15 -15.72 -6.60 -3.49
C ASP A 15 -15.41 -5.19 -2.95
N THR A 16 -14.44 -5.09 -2.05
CA THR A 16 -14.18 -3.85 -1.31
C THR A 16 -13.35 -2.96 -2.20
N LYS A 17 -14.04 -2.05 -2.90
CA LYS A 17 -13.42 -1.09 -3.82
C LYS A 17 -12.91 0.13 -3.05
N LEU A 18 -11.61 0.38 -3.15
CA LEU A 18 -11.00 1.57 -2.59
C LEU A 18 -11.56 2.83 -3.26
N PHE A 19 -11.96 3.81 -2.44
CA PHE A 19 -12.66 5.02 -2.87
C PHE A 19 -13.94 4.77 -3.69
N GLY A 20 -14.50 3.55 -3.63
CA GLY A 20 -15.67 3.13 -4.41
C GLY A 20 -15.42 3.03 -5.93
N LYS A 21 -14.17 3.13 -6.38
CA LYS A 21 -13.80 3.16 -7.80
C LYS A 21 -12.74 2.13 -8.16
N TRP A 22 -11.73 1.99 -7.31
CA TRP A 22 -10.56 1.17 -7.61
C TRP A 22 -10.75 -0.22 -7.02
N THR A 23 -10.62 -1.24 -7.87
CA THR A 23 -10.60 -2.63 -7.44
C THR A 23 -9.31 -2.90 -6.67
N THR A 24 -9.46 -3.56 -5.53
CA THR A 24 -8.33 -4.01 -4.69
C THR A 24 -8.02 -5.50 -4.93
N ASN A 25 -8.91 -6.19 -5.67
CA ASN A 25 -8.94 -7.64 -5.87
C ASN A 25 -8.26 -8.12 -7.15
N ASP A 26 -7.88 -7.22 -8.07
CA ASP A 26 -7.08 -7.61 -9.22
C ASP A 26 -5.68 -8.00 -8.70
N ASP A 27 -5.28 -9.24 -8.96
CA ASP A 27 -4.10 -9.93 -8.42
C ASP A 27 -2.83 -9.07 -8.33
N VAL A 28 -2.70 -8.30 -7.24
CA VAL A 28 -1.47 -7.57 -6.93
C VAL A 28 -0.40 -8.60 -6.58
N GLN A 29 0.39 -8.96 -7.58
CA GLN A 29 1.55 -9.83 -7.41
C GLN A 29 2.71 -9.01 -6.88
N ILE A 30 3.17 -9.36 -5.67
CA ILE A 30 4.38 -8.80 -5.07
C ILE A 30 5.56 -9.62 -5.60
N SER A 31 6.45 -8.99 -6.35
CA SER A 31 7.59 -9.64 -7.00
C SER A 31 8.61 -10.24 -6.02
N ASP A 32 8.70 -9.67 -4.81
CA ASP A 32 9.65 -10.07 -3.77
C ASP A 32 8.96 -10.82 -2.62
N ILE A 33 9.34 -12.07 -2.43
CA ILE A 33 8.78 -12.97 -1.41
C ILE A 33 8.95 -12.40 0.01
N SER A 34 10.06 -11.71 0.28
CA SER A 34 10.37 -11.18 1.62
C SER A 34 9.44 -10.04 2.04
N LEU A 35 8.86 -9.33 1.07
CA LEU A 35 7.98 -8.18 1.31
C LEU A 35 6.51 -8.58 1.42
N GLN A 36 6.14 -9.79 1.01
CA GLN A 36 4.76 -10.25 0.91
C GLN A 36 4.01 -10.21 2.27
N ASP A 37 4.69 -10.52 3.37
CA ASP A 37 4.10 -10.52 4.71
C ASP A 37 4.09 -9.14 5.38
N SER A 38 4.94 -8.23 4.91
CA SER A 38 5.06 -6.88 5.48
C SER A 38 4.08 -5.89 4.85
N ILE A 39 3.50 -6.23 3.70
CA ILE A 39 2.63 -5.33 2.93
C ILE A 39 1.19 -5.86 2.94
N ALA A 40 0.34 -5.18 3.70
CA ALA A 40 -1.08 -5.50 3.85
C ALA A 40 -1.93 -5.00 2.65
N VAL A 41 -1.89 -5.75 1.55
CA VAL A 41 -2.65 -5.48 0.31
C VAL A 41 -3.83 -6.43 0.11
N LYS A 42 -3.71 -7.63 0.66
CA LYS A 42 -4.67 -8.71 0.46
C LYS A 42 -6.07 -8.32 0.98
N GLU A 43 -7.07 -9.01 0.45
CA GLU A 43 -8.51 -8.87 0.74
C GLU A 43 -8.85 -8.61 2.22
N LYS A 44 -8.15 -9.28 3.15
CA LYS A 44 -8.31 -9.13 4.60
C LYS A 44 -8.11 -7.70 5.13
N TYR A 45 -7.35 -6.88 4.42
CA TYR A 45 -7.00 -5.51 4.79
C TYR A 45 -7.58 -4.46 3.85
N ALA A 46 -8.41 -4.88 2.88
CA ALA A 46 -9.09 -3.98 1.96
C ALA A 46 -10.07 -3.08 2.74
N LYS A 47 -10.01 -1.78 2.50
CA LYS A 47 -10.90 -0.78 3.10
C LYS A 47 -11.38 0.19 2.03
N TYR A 48 -12.63 0.63 2.18
CA TYR A 48 -13.21 1.66 1.30
C TYR A 48 -12.49 3.02 1.40
N LEU A 49 -12.01 3.37 2.60
CA LEU A 49 -11.32 4.63 2.87
C LEU A 49 -10.05 4.38 3.69
N PRO A 50 -8.95 5.10 3.42
CA PRO A 50 -7.69 5.00 4.17
C PRO A 50 -7.72 5.76 5.51
N HIS A 51 -8.88 5.80 6.16
CA HIS A 51 -9.09 6.46 7.45
C HIS A 51 -9.62 5.45 8.47
N ASN A 52 -8.71 4.72 9.12
CA ASN A 52 -9.06 3.81 10.20
C ASN A 52 -8.56 4.32 11.55
N ALA A 53 -9.24 3.91 12.62
CA ALA A 53 -8.85 4.15 14.00
C ALA A 53 -8.12 2.93 14.62
N GLY A 54 -7.55 2.06 13.79
CA GLY A 54 -6.90 0.83 14.24
C GLY A 54 -5.64 1.10 15.07
N PRO A 55 -5.43 0.41 16.21
CA PRO A 55 -4.28 0.63 17.09
C PRO A 55 -3.00 -0.05 16.55
N TYR A 56 -2.49 0.41 15.42
CA TYR A 56 -1.31 -0.18 14.76
C TYR A 56 0.02 0.10 15.50
N ALA A 57 0.04 1.07 16.41
CA ALA A 57 1.23 1.46 17.17
C ALA A 57 1.39 0.69 18.50
N ALA A 58 0.36 0.00 18.97
CA ALA A 58 0.36 -0.64 20.28
C ALA A 58 1.35 -1.82 20.39
N LYS A 59 1.62 -2.52 19.27
CA LYS A 59 2.57 -3.64 19.21
C LYS A 59 3.53 -3.44 18.03
N ARG A 60 4.77 -3.93 18.17
CA ARG A 60 5.87 -3.71 17.20
C ARG A 60 5.51 -4.12 15.76
N PHE A 61 4.90 -5.29 15.59
CA PHE A 61 4.59 -5.85 14.26
C PHE A 61 3.19 -5.49 13.74
N CYS A 62 2.38 -4.76 14.50
CA CYS A 62 1.04 -4.37 14.05
C CYS A 62 1.08 -3.31 12.94
N LYS A 63 2.21 -2.62 12.73
CA LYS A 63 2.38 -1.67 11.61
C LYS A 63 2.34 -2.35 10.24
N ALA A 64 2.78 -3.61 10.13
CA ALA A 64 2.73 -4.38 8.88
C ALA A 64 1.28 -4.72 8.46
N GLN A 65 0.34 -4.74 9.42
CA GLN A 65 -1.07 -5.00 9.18
C GLN A 65 -1.85 -3.74 8.78
N CYS A 66 -1.22 -2.56 8.79
CA CYS A 66 -1.84 -1.32 8.33
C CYS A 66 -1.95 -1.34 6.80
N PRO A 67 -3.12 -1.05 6.21
CA PRO A 67 -3.25 -0.99 4.76
C PRO A 67 -2.27 0.01 4.15
N ILE A 68 -1.73 -0.30 2.97
CA ILE A 68 -0.65 0.49 2.35
C ILE A 68 -1.04 1.96 2.11
N VAL A 69 -2.26 2.20 1.63
CA VAL A 69 -2.75 3.56 1.35
C VAL A 69 -2.93 4.38 2.64
N GLU A 70 -3.24 3.71 3.75
CA GLU A 70 -3.30 4.35 5.06
C GLU A 70 -1.90 4.67 5.60
N SER A 71 -0.92 3.79 5.37
CA SER A 71 0.49 4.06 5.67
C SER A 71 1.00 5.30 4.92
N LEU A 72 0.70 5.39 3.61
CA LEU A 72 1.02 6.55 2.78
C LEU A 72 0.38 7.83 3.35
N THR A 73 -0.92 7.77 3.70
CA THR A 73 -1.63 8.91 4.31
C THR A 73 -0.95 9.37 5.60
N ASN A 74 -0.51 8.44 6.45
CA ASN A 74 0.16 8.77 7.71
C ASN A 74 1.56 9.38 7.48
N SER A 75 2.26 8.99 6.42
CA SER A 75 3.56 9.59 6.05
C SER A 75 3.43 11.01 5.48
N MET A 76 2.31 11.35 4.83
CA MET A 76 2.13 12.69 4.22
C MET A 76 1.78 13.80 5.23
N ILE A 77 1.37 13.48 6.45
CA ILE A 77 1.00 14.46 7.51
C ILE A 77 2.19 14.89 8.39
N MET A 78 3.43 14.75 7.89
CA MET A 78 4.65 15.15 8.58
C MET A 78 4.98 16.62 8.35
N HIS A 79 5.55 17.33 9.34
CA HIS A 79 5.95 18.76 9.34
C HIS A 79 4.95 19.74 9.94
N GLY A 80 4.62 19.55 11.22
CA GLY A 80 4.07 20.60 12.08
C GLY A 80 2.70 21.12 11.66
N HIS A 81 2.67 22.06 10.70
CA HIS A 81 1.46 22.67 10.16
C HIS A 81 0.45 21.66 9.57
N ASN A 82 0.90 20.50 9.09
CA ASN A 82 0.02 19.45 8.54
C ASN A 82 -0.28 18.31 9.52
N ASN A 83 0.21 18.39 10.76
CA ASN A 83 -0.11 17.40 11.79
C ASN A 83 -1.64 17.31 11.95
N SER A 84 -2.15 16.09 12.16
CA SER A 84 -3.57 15.77 12.35
C SER A 84 -4.52 16.06 11.17
N LYS A 85 -4.05 16.62 10.05
CA LYS A 85 -4.88 16.94 8.87
C LYS A 85 -5.17 15.73 7.96
N LYS A 86 -5.53 14.57 8.54
CA LYS A 86 -5.70 13.30 7.81
C LYS A 86 -6.77 13.40 6.72
N LEU A 87 -7.89 14.07 6.97
CA LEU A 87 -8.97 14.24 5.98
C LEU A 87 -8.52 15.01 4.72
N MET A 88 -7.68 16.03 4.89
CA MET A 88 -7.12 16.80 3.77
C MET A 88 -6.20 15.92 2.92
N THR A 89 -5.35 15.14 3.58
CA THR A 89 -4.43 14.19 2.97
C THR A 89 -5.15 13.11 2.17
N VAL A 90 -6.23 12.53 2.70
CA VAL A 90 -7.04 11.53 1.98
C VAL A 90 -7.61 12.11 0.68
N ARG A 91 -8.00 13.39 0.66
CA ARG A 91 -8.46 14.07 -0.57
C ARG A 91 -7.34 14.22 -1.59
N ILE A 92 -6.14 14.61 -1.17
CA ILE A 92 -4.97 14.71 -2.05
C ILE A 92 -4.67 13.36 -2.72
N ILE A 93 -4.69 12.28 -1.94
CA ILE A 93 -4.48 10.90 -2.47
C ILE A 93 -5.56 10.54 -3.48
N LYS A 94 -6.84 10.84 -3.18
CA LYS A 94 -7.95 10.58 -4.11
C LYS A 94 -7.74 11.27 -5.47
N TYR A 95 -7.28 12.53 -5.46
CA TYR A 95 -6.97 13.26 -6.69
C TYR A 95 -5.72 12.71 -7.39
N ALA A 96 -4.67 12.39 -6.65
CA ALA A 96 -3.46 11.80 -7.20
C ALA A 96 -3.75 10.47 -7.92
N PHE A 97 -4.60 9.61 -7.33
CA PHE A 97 -4.99 8.35 -7.95
C PHE A 97 -5.78 8.56 -9.24
N HIS A 98 -6.60 9.61 -9.31
CA HIS A 98 -7.28 9.98 -10.54
C HIS A 98 -6.31 10.46 -11.62
N CYS A 99 -5.34 11.31 -11.26
CA CYS A 99 -4.29 11.75 -12.20
C CYS A 99 -3.44 10.60 -12.71
N ILE A 100 -3.04 9.68 -11.83
CA ILE A 100 -2.25 8.50 -12.20
C ILE A 100 -3.00 7.66 -13.23
N HIS A 101 -4.26 7.32 -12.95
CA HIS A 101 -5.07 6.55 -13.89
C HIS A 101 -5.24 7.24 -15.25
N LEU A 102 -5.40 8.56 -15.27
CA LEU A 102 -5.47 9.31 -16.53
C LEU A 102 -4.15 9.30 -17.32
N LEU A 103 -3.01 9.19 -16.64
CA LEU A 103 -1.68 9.22 -17.26
C LEU A 103 -1.23 7.84 -17.75
N THR A 104 -1.42 6.79 -16.95
CA THR A 104 -0.97 5.42 -17.27
C THR A 104 -2.07 4.53 -17.84
N GLY A 105 -3.35 4.86 -17.62
CA GLY A 105 -4.48 4.00 -17.99
C GLY A 105 -4.65 2.74 -17.12
N GLU A 106 -3.72 2.50 -16.20
CA GLU A 106 -3.71 1.35 -15.29
C GLU A 106 -4.39 1.67 -13.95
N ASN A 107 -4.61 0.64 -13.13
CA ASN A 107 -5.13 0.81 -11.78
C ASN A 107 -4.07 1.49 -10.88
N PRO A 108 -4.35 2.66 -10.29
CA PRO A 108 -3.38 3.44 -9.51
C PRO A 108 -2.99 2.74 -8.19
N HIS A 109 -3.80 1.80 -7.71
CA HIS A 109 -3.49 0.99 -6.53
C HIS A 109 -2.24 0.11 -6.75
N LEU A 110 -2.15 -0.53 -7.93
CA LEU A 110 -0.97 -1.29 -8.34
C LEU A 110 0.27 -0.39 -8.43
N GLN A 111 0.10 0.85 -8.89
CA GLN A 111 1.21 1.77 -9.09
C GLN A 111 1.72 2.38 -7.77
N VAL A 112 0.85 2.62 -6.79
CA VAL A 112 1.27 3.03 -5.43
C VAL A 112 2.05 1.92 -4.75
N LEU A 113 1.66 0.67 -4.99
CA LEU A 113 2.43 -0.50 -4.57
C LEU A 113 3.75 -0.61 -5.32
N ALA A 114 3.76 -0.36 -6.63
CA ALA A 114 5.00 -0.30 -7.38
C ALA A 114 5.93 0.74 -6.76
N VAL A 115 5.50 1.97 -6.46
CA VAL A 115 6.37 3.01 -5.86
C VAL A 115 7.09 2.55 -4.58
N ASP A 116 6.49 1.69 -3.76
CA ASP A 116 7.12 1.15 -2.55
C ASP A 116 7.87 -0.19 -2.77
N VAL A 117 7.51 -0.99 -3.77
CA VAL A 117 7.93 -2.41 -3.91
C VAL A 117 8.75 -2.69 -5.18
N SER A 118 8.68 -1.83 -6.19
CA SER A 118 9.44 -1.97 -7.43
C SER A 118 9.85 -0.57 -7.91
N PRO A 119 11.13 -0.30 -8.21
CA PRO A 119 11.48 0.98 -8.80
C PRO A 119 10.59 1.16 -10.03
N LEU A 120 9.77 2.22 -10.00
CA LEU A 120 8.79 2.68 -10.99
C LEU A 120 8.94 1.97 -12.34
N HIS A 121 7.81 1.62 -12.98
CA HIS A 121 7.61 0.96 -14.28
C HIS A 121 8.69 1.14 -15.39
N HIS A 122 9.57 2.13 -15.31
CA HIS A 122 10.90 2.14 -15.92
C HIS A 122 11.88 2.66 -14.86
N GLY A 123 12.91 1.89 -14.48
CA GLY A 123 13.89 2.19 -13.42
C GLY A 123 14.62 3.53 -13.58
N SER A 124 13.89 4.63 -13.44
CA SER A 124 14.35 5.97 -13.70
C SER A 124 15.08 6.44 -12.46
N SER A 125 16.40 6.58 -12.59
CA SER A 125 17.28 7.12 -11.56
C SER A 125 16.92 8.55 -11.16
N ASN A 126 15.91 9.18 -11.76
CA ASN A 126 15.48 10.54 -11.44
C ASN A 126 14.72 10.64 -10.11
N SER A 127 14.16 9.53 -9.59
CA SER A 127 13.44 9.58 -8.32
C SER A 127 14.39 9.74 -7.12
N PHE A 128 14.02 10.63 -6.19
CA PHE A 128 14.81 10.89 -4.97
C PHE A 128 15.00 9.62 -4.13
N ALA A 129 13.96 8.78 -4.03
CA ALA A 129 13.99 7.54 -3.27
C ALA A 129 15.04 6.55 -3.80
N ILE A 130 15.12 6.37 -5.13
CA ILE A 130 16.12 5.48 -5.75
C ILE A 130 17.54 6.05 -5.55
N LYS A 131 17.73 7.35 -5.80
CA LYS A 131 19.04 8.00 -5.59
C LYS A 131 19.55 7.80 -4.17
N LYS A 132 18.70 8.05 -3.16
CA LYS A 132 19.07 7.86 -1.76
C LYS A 132 19.31 6.40 -1.38
N LYS A 133 18.53 5.46 -1.92
CA LYS A 133 18.75 4.03 -1.73
C LYS A 133 20.13 3.61 -2.27
N ASP A 134 20.48 4.06 -3.47
CA ASP A 134 21.72 3.67 -4.14
C ASP A 134 22.95 4.35 -3.51
N GLU A 135 22.83 5.61 -3.07
CA GLU A 135 23.84 6.30 -2.27
C GLU A 135 24.19 5.51 -0.99
N LEU A 136 23.18 5.12 -0.21
CA LEU A 136 23.38 4.34 1.02
C LEU A 136 23.97 2.95 0.74
N ALA A 137 23.51 2.28 -0.33
CA ALA A 137 24.05 0.99 -0.73
C ALA A 137 25.54 1.09 -1.16
N CYS A 138 25.93 2.19 -1.80
CA CYS A 138 27.32 2.47 -2.15
C CYS A 138 28.19 2.64 -0.89
N VAL A 139 27.73 3.44 0.07
CA VAL A 139 28.44 3.64 1.35
C VAL A 139 28.59 2.32 2.11
N ALA A 140 27.54 1.50 2.18
CA ALA A 140 27.59 0.20 2.86
C ALA A 140 28.60 -0.76 2.20
N LYS A 141 28.71 -0.75 0.87
CA LYS A 141 29.73 -1.52 0.14
C LYS A 141 31.15 -1.01 0.39
N SER A 142 31.34 0.30 0.54
CA SER A 142 32.63 0.90 0.83
C SER A 142 33.14 0.62 2.24
N ASN A 143 32.22 0.37 3.19
CA ASN A 143 32.54 0.09 4.59
C ASN A 143 32.67 -1.40 4.91
N ARG A 144 32.62 -2.27 3.88
CA ARG A 144 32.79 -3.71 3.99
C ARG A 144 34.20 -4.12 3.59
#